data_AF-A0A955JKW7-F1
#
_entry.id   AF-A0A955JKW7-F1
#
_cell.length_a   1.000
_cell.length_b   1.000
_cell.length_c   1.000
_cell.angle_alpha   90.00
_cell.angle_beta   90.00
_cell.angle_gamma   90.00
#
_symmetry.space_group_name_H-M   'P 1'
#
loop_
_entity.id
_entity.type
_entity.pdbx_description
1 polymer ?
#
loop_
_entity_poly.entity_id
_entity_poly.type
_entity_poly.pdbx_seq_one_letter_code
_entity_poly.pdbx_strand_id
1 'polypeptide(L)' 'TNPEEVEGQIDHIGIYLGQDSEGRLRFVSSRQSPDGPTFADIAGYSYFDTGTSLYARSMRTARRF' A
#
# COMPACT_ATOMS: atom_id res chain seq x y z
N THR A 1 3.74 -4.50 -23.05
CA THR A 1 3.46 -5.04 -21.71
C THR A 1 4.66 -5.85 -21.28
N ASN A 2 5.07 -5.75 -20.01
CA ASN A 2 6.14 -6.60 -19.49
C ASN A 2 5.63 -8.05 -19.53
N PRO A 3 6.27 -8.98 -20.26
CA PRO A 3 5.73 -10.33 -20.48
C PRO A 3 5.57 -11.19 -19.20
N GLU A 4 6.03 -10.70 -18.05
CA GLU A 4 5.92 -11.37 -16.75
C GLU A 4 4.73 -10.91 -15.88
N GLU A 5 4.02 -9.84 -16.23
CA GLU A 5 2.87 -9.37 -15.45
C GLU A 5 1.67 -10.32 -15.61
N VAL A 6 1.45 -11.17 -14.62
CA VAL A 6 0.28 -12.06 -14.55
C VAL A 6 -0.84 -11.36 -13.79
N GLU A 7 -2.04 -11.35 -14.37
CA GLU A 7 -3.23 -10.77 -13.72
C GLU A 7 -3.46 -11.39 -12.34
N GLY A 8 -3.60 -10.54 -11.32
CA GLY A 8 -3.85 -10.97 -9.94
C GLY A 8 -2.62 -11.39 -9.14
N GLN A 9 -1.42 -11.33 -9.72
CA GLN A 9 -0.18 -11.49 -8.97
C GLN A 9 -0.05 -10.38 -7.91
N ILE A 10 0.38 -10.75 -6.70
CA ILE A 10 0.74 -9.79 -5.66
C ILE A 10 2.17 -9.31 -5.93
N ASP A 11 2.31 -8.02 -6.24
CA ASP A 11 3.58 -7.36 -6.56
C ASP A 11 4.03 -6.35 -5.49
N HIS A 12 3.13 -6.00 -4.55
CA HIS A 12 3.38 -4.99 -3.52
C HIS A 12 2.99 -5.47 -2.13
N ILE A 13 3.81 -5.13 -1.13
CA ILE A 13 3.53 -5.38 0.28
C ILE A 13 3.82 -4.13 1.12
N GLY A 14 3.18 -4.06 2.29
CA GLY A 14 3.42 -3.03 3.28
C GLY A 14 3.26 -3.57 4.69
N ILE A 15 3.81 -2.84 5.65
CA ILE A 15 3.70 -3.13 7.07
C ILE A 15 2.65 -2.19 7.65
N TYR A 16 1.59 -2.77 8.22
CA TYR A 16 0.57 -2.01 8.94
C TYR A 16 1.15 -1.45 10.23
N LEU A 17 0.96 -0.15 10.47
CA LEU A 17 1.54 0.55 11.63
C LEU A 17 0.49 1.01 12.65
N GLY A 18 -0.80 0.99 12.32
CA GLY A 18 -1.87 1.44 13.23
C GLY A 18 -2.79 2.47 12.60
N GLN A 19 -3.47 3.22 13.45
CA GLN A 19 -4.29 4.37 13.05
C GLN A 19 -3.50 5.67 13.24
N ASP A 20 -3.68 6.65 12.33
CA ASP A 20 -3.23 8.01 12.58
C ASP A 20 -4.21 8.80 13.46
N SER A 21 -3.94 10.10 13.67
CA SER A 21 -4.78 11.01 14.46
C SER A 21 -6.19 11.20 13.89
N GLU A 22 -6.41 10.88 12.62
CA GLU A 22 -7.71 10.93 11.95
C GLU A 22 -8.40 9.56 11.89
N GLY A 23 -7.81 8.53 12.53
CA GLY A 23 -8.34 7.17 12.53
C GLY A 23 -8.05 6.38 11.25
N ARG A 24 -7.22 6.90 10.34
CA ARG A 24 -6.90 6.24 9.06
C ARG A 24 -6.00 5.04 9.30
N LEU A 25 -6.27 3.90 8.66
CA LEU A 25 -5.45 2.70 8.78
C LEU A 25 -4.15 2.86 7.97
N ARG A 26 -3.03 3.18 8.64
CA ARG A 26 -1.76 3.52 8.00
C ARG A 26 -0.82 2.34 7.81
N PHE A 27 -0.02 2.42 6.75
CA PHE A 27 1.07 1.49 6.49
C PHE A 27 2.32 2.18 5.98
N VAL A 28 3.45 1.48 6.10
CA VAL A 28 4.71 1.83 5.44
C VAL A 28 5.03 0.79 4.38
N SER A 29 5.62 1.22 3.27
CA SER A 29 6.09 0.32 2.20
C SER A 29 7.32 0.90 1.52
N SER A 30 8.15 0.06 0.93
CA SER A 30 9.15 0.54 -0.04
C SER A 30 8.45 0.95 -1.33
N ARG A 31 8.80 2.10 -1.89
CA ARG A 31 8.14 2.64 -3.09
C ARG A 31 9.14 3.10 -4.13
N GLN A 32 8.74 3.00 -5.39
CA GLN A 32 9.48 3.55 -6.52
C GLN A 32 9.63 5.08 -6.43
N SER A 33 8.65 5.78 -5.87
CA SER A 33 8.72 7.23 -5.61
C SER A 33 8.28 7.47 -4.18
N PRO A 34 9.10 8.09 -3.31
CA PRO A 34 10.39 8.75 -3.55
C PRO A 34 11.66 7.86 -3.57
N ASP A 35 11.58 6.59 -3.95
CA ASP A 35 12.71 5.62 -3.96
C ASP A 35 13.18 5.21 -2.55
N GLY A 36 12.29 4.51 -1.83
CA GLY A 36 12.61 3.96 -0.51
C GLY A 36 11.43 3.77 0.43
N PRO A 37 11.70 3.54 1.73
CA PRO A 37 10.67 3.39 2.75
C PRO A 37 9.79 4.64 2.86
N THR A 38 8.49 4.47 2.63
CA THR A 38 7.55 5.57 2.51
C THR A 38 6.30 5.31 3.34
N PHE A 39 6.04 6.24 4.26
CA PHE A 39 4.82 6.35 5.04
C PHE A 39 3.95 7.55 4.62
N ALA A 40 4.52 8.46 3.81
CA ALA A 40 3.84 9.66 3.33
C ALA A 40 2.81 9.33 2.24
N ASP A 41 1.97 10.31 1.91
CA ASP A 41 0.94 10.22 0.87
C ASP A 41 1.48 10.69 -0.50
N ILE A 42 2.77 10.43 -0.75
CA ILE A 42 3.47 10.74 -1.99
C ILE A 42 3.39 9.53 -2.91
N ALA A 43 3.05 9.79 -4.19
CA ALA A 43 2.82 8.75 -5.20
C ALA A 43 1.75 7.71 -4.79
N GLY A 44 0.81 8.12 -3.94
CA GLY A 44 -0.33 7.32 -3.47
C GLY A 44 -0.52 7.43 -1.96
N TYR A 45 -1.77 7.39 -1.51
CA TYR A 45 -2.09 7.47 -0.07
C TYR A 45 -1.63 6.24 0.69
N SER A 46 -0.93 6.43 1.80
CA SER A 46 -0.46 5.38 2.71
C SER A 46 -1.55 4.96 3.72
N TYR A 47 -2.79 4.88 3.25
CA TYR A 47 -3.94 4.33 3.96
C TYR A 47 -4.82 3.51 3.02
N PHE A 48 -5.64 2.60 3.58
CA PHE A 48 -6.49 1.69 2.81
C PHE A 48 -7.99 1.72 3.16
N ASP A 49 -8.41 2.53 4.11
CA ASP A 49 -9.78 2.49 4.69
C ASP A 49 -10.88 3.16 3.85
N THR A 50 -10.55 3.97 2.83
CA THR A 50 -11.58 4.65 2.00
C THR A 50 -12.01 3.90 0.74
N GLY A 51 -11.32 2.83 0.34
CA GLY A 51 -11.58 2.16 -0.94
C GLY A 51 -11.31 3.01 -2.19
N THR A 52 -10.80 4.24 -2.02
CA THR A 52 -10.58 5.20 -3.12
C THR A 52 -9.12 5.34 -3.53
N SER A 53 -8.17 5.06 -2.64
CA SER A 53 -6.75 5.12 -2.94
C SER A 53 -6.30 3.92 -3.78
N LEU A 54 -5.17 4.09 -4.49
CA LEU A 54 -4.52 3.02 -5.26
C LEU A 54 -4.40 1.74 -4.42
N TYR A 55 -3.82 1.87 -3.23
CA TYR A 55 -3.55 0.75 -2.33
C TYR A 55 -4.82 0.22 -1.65
N ALA A 56 -5.82 1.07 -1.37
CA ALA A 56 -7.11 0.59 -0.88
C ALA A 56 -7.81 -0.32 -1.88
N ARG A 57 -7.75 0.02 -3.17
CA ARG A 57 -8.38 -0.75 -4.24
C ARG A 57 -7.63 -2.03 -4.58
N SER A 58 -6.31 -2.02 -4.47
CA SER A 58 -5.47 -3.18 -4.79
C SER A 58 -5.25 -4.14 -3.61
N MET A 59 -5.63 -3.76 -2.38
CA MET A 59 -5.45 -4.61 -1.19
C MET A 59 -6.19 -5.95 -1.33
N ARG A 60 -5.47 -7.07 -1.12
CA ARG A 60 -6.02 -8.43 -1.22
C ARG A 60 -6.09 -9.18 0.11
N THR A 61 -5.11 -9.01 0.99
CA THR A 61 -5.02 -9.77 2.23
C THR A 61 -4.15 -9.05 3.27
N ALA A 62 -4.34 -9.40 4.55
CA ALA A 62 -3.47 -9.03 5.64
C ALA A 62 -3.07 -10.30 6.40
N ARG A 63 -1.81 -10.37 6.85
CA ARG A 63 -1.26 -11.54 7.56
C ARG A 63 -0.58 -11.10 8.85
N ARG A 64 -0.68 -11.95 9.87
CA ARG A 64 0.08 -11.86 11.12
C ARG A 64 0.99 -13.07 11.19
N PHE A 65 2.28 -12.83 11.39
CA PHE A 65 3.29 -13.87 11.55
C PHE A 65 3.48 -14.20 13.03
#